data_AF-A0A2M6GET5-F1
#
_entry.id   AF-A0A2M6GET5-F1
#
_cell.length_a   1.000
_cell.length_b   1.000
_cell.length_c   1.000
_cell.angle_alpha   90.00
_cell.angle_beta   90.00
_cell.angle_gamma   90.00
#
_symmetry.space_group_name_H-M   'P 1'
#
loop_
_entity.id
_entity.type
_entity.pdbx_description
1 polymer ?
#
loop_
_entity_poly.entity_id
_entity_poly.type
_entity_poly.pdbx_seq_one_letter_code
_entity_poly.pdbx_strand_id
1 'polypeptide(L)'
;MNFDLLLETKSGISKAPIETIFLPYYVSQDVGWVYLRKSFSNLDFYKNFKEDFLDYYLGITRLEDNEKRKNLENQLVEKNQKYNFYLNFEKNDSSLKNSKLLDDSFKGKGQEFINDITKRKTSLLQFENQYVKQSNVLTYNNQRHSVISKVSRNHSQQFPGKDNCPICQQTLPVDTKQIYEYYQEENDTIKIKEQIQAENKKIQSELNSLNKKIEELRILLADDYYKHIIYSNNNVTLDEWIKTQANIKLESSINENIGKLAKEIAEIKDKLKAFKDDEDIENERLIKNKKFKQYYNINNIKLEVPKLEDNRFNYIYELSSFPFQGVELHLAVLSYHLSFNKIISETDSIHRLPLILDSIFKEDLDGYSKEKILDFICNNQPNDTQTIISVADNKSKDPKIDYYKNKFFNTETKLICIGNSIDKESILQKHDILLDEILNDTYEIMEYL
;
A
#
# COMPACT_ATOMS: atom_id res chain seq x y z
N MET A 1 -7.66 -17.33 21.27
CA MET A 1 -7.10 -18.32 20.33
C MET A 1 -6.69 -17.58 19.07
N ASN A 2 -5.43 -17.68 18.65
CA ASN A 2 -4.95 -17.03 17.43
C ASN A 2 -4.94 -18.06 16.28
N PHE A 3 -6.12 -18.34 15.72
CA PHE A 3 -6.23 -19.17 14.52
C PHE A 3 -6.23 -18.29 13.27
N ASP A 4 -5.24 -18.49 12.42
CA ASP A 4 -4.92 -17.61 11.29
C ASP A 4 -4.43 -18.38 10.06
N LEU A 5 -4.92 -19.62 9.89
CA LEU A 5 -4.69 -20.41 8.68
C LEU A 5 -5.25 -19.66 7.47
N LEU A 6 -4.40 -19.49 6.46
CA LEU A 6 -4.73 -18.91 5.18
C LEU A 6 -4.71 -20.01 4.13
N LEU A 7 -5.65 -19.96 3.18
CA LEU A 7 -5.79 -20.96 2.13
C LEU A 7 -5.89 -20.29 0.76
N GLU A 8 -5.30 -20.92 -0.25
CA GLU A 8 -5.37 -20.46 -1.64
C GLU A 8 -6.70 -20.84 -2.32
N THR A 9 -7.39 -19.82 -2.84
CA THR A 9 -8.63 -19.96 -3.63
C THR A 9 -8.40 -19.54 -5.09
N LYS A 10 -9.43 -19.71 -5.94
CA LYS A 10 -9.39 -19.21 -7.33
C LYS A 10 -9.30 -17.68 -7.41
N SER A 11 -9.80 -16.95 -6.41
CA SER A 11 -9.85 -15.49 -6.36
C SER A 11 -8.74 -14.84 -5.54
N GLY A 12 -7.82 -15.62 -4.97
CA GLY A 12 -6.73 -15.14 -4.11
C GLY A 12 -6.64 -15.90 -2.79
N ILE A 13 -6.09 -15.27 -1.76
CA ILE A 13 -5.96 -15.85 -0.41
C ILE A 13 -7.20 -15.53 0.43
N SER A 14 -7.69 -16.51 1.18
CA SER A 14 -8.78 -16.32 2.15
C SER A 14 -8.44 -17.00 3.48
N LYS A 15 -9.03 -16.52 4.57
CA LYS A 15 -8.95 -17.22 5.86
C LYS A 15 -9.67 -18.56 5.78
N ALA A 16 -9.10 -19.58 6.41
CA ALA A 16 -9.73 -20.88 6.49
C ALA A 16 -11.04 -20.81 7.31
N PRO A 17 -12.04 -21.63 6.97
CA PRO A 17 -13.23 -21.79 7.80
C PRO A 17 -12.85 -22.24 9.21
N ILE A 18 -13.56 -21.75 10.24
CA ILE A 18 -13.18 -21.96 11.64
C ILE A 18 -13.11 -23.44 12.02
N GLU A 19 -13.95 -24.29 11.44
CA GLU A 19 -13.98 -25.73 11.68
C GLU A 19 -12.65 -26.43 11.35
N THR A 20 -11.86 -25.89 10.42
CA THR A 20 -10.53 -26.43 10.09
C THR A 20 -9.54 -26.36 11.25
N ILE A 21 -9.83 -25.55 12.28
CA ILE A 21 -9.08 -25.52 13.54
C ILE A 21 -9.10 -26.89 14.25
N PHE A 22 -10.18 -27.66 14.09
CA PHE A 22 -10.39 -28.97 14.70
C PHE A 22 -9.87 -30.12 13.84
N LEU A 23 -9.53 -29.90 12.57
CA LEU A 23 -9.24 -30.99 11.63
C LEU A 23 -8.08 -31.93 12.03
N PRO A 24 -6.99 -31.48 12.68
CA PRO A 24 -5.97 -32.40 13.21
C PRO A 24 -6.40 -33.13 14.50
N TYR A 25 -7.46 -32.63 15.14
CA TYR A 25 -7.90 -33.02 16.47
C TYR A 25 -9.22 -33.78 16.47
N TYR A 26 -9.92 -33.82 15.35
CA TYR A 26 -11.21 -34.49 15.22
C TYR A 26 -11.16 -35.49 14.07
N VAL A 27 -11.53 -36.73 14.35
CA VAL A 27 -11.69 -37.79 13.36
C VAL A 27 -13.16 -38.15 13.30
N SER A 28 -13.85 -37.78 12.21
CA SER A 28 -15.29 -38.02 12.08
C SER A 28 -15.63 -39.48 11.76
N GLN A 29 -16.78 -39.94 12.29
CA GLN A 29 -17.31 -41.27 11.99
C GLN A 29 -17.48 -41.52 10.48
N ASP A 30 -18.05 -40.55 9.75
CA ASP A 30 -18.44 -40.73 8.35
C ASP A 30 -17.24 -40.97 7.43
N VAL A 31 -16.28 -40.04 7.43
CA VAL A 31 -15.20 -39.99 6.43
C VAL A 31 -13.80 -39.99 7.03
N GLY A 32 -13.62 -39.60 8.30
CA GLY A 32 -12.30 -39.40 8.92
C GLY A 32 -11.46 -40.66 9.01
N TRP A 33 -12.09 -41.83 9.17
CA TRP A 33 -11.40 -43.13 9.23
C TRP A 33 -11.00 -43.70 7.85
N VAL A 34 -11.33 -43.01 6.75
CA VAL A 34 -11.03 -43.46 5.38
C VAL A 34 -10.15 -42.44 4.66
N TYR A 35 -10.47 -41.15 4.82
CA TYR A 35 -9.83 -40.06 4.09
C TYR A 35 -9.02 -39.17 5.03
N LEU A 36 -7.73 -39.07 4.73
CA LEU A 36 -6.83 -38.18 5.46
C LEU A 36 -7.24 -36.72 5.28
N ARG A 37 -7.22 -35.94 6.37
CA ARG A 37 -7.53 -34.50 6.37
C ARG A 37 -8.94 -34.20 5.84
N LYS A 38 -9.88 -35.16 5.97
CA LYS A 38 -11.29 -34.96 5.69
C LYS A 38 -12.13 -35.31 6.91
N SER A 39 -12.65 -34.29 7.57
CA SER A 39 -13.69 -34.44 8.59
C SER A 39 -14.78 -33.38 8.47
N PHE A 40 -14.54 -32.35 7.66
CA PHE A 40 -15.49 -31.32 7.28
C PHE A 40 -15.63 -31.29 5.75
N SER A 41 -16.79 -30.83 5.27
CA SER A 41 -17.07 -30.70 3.85
C SER A 41 -16.39 -29.46 3.25
N ASN A 42 -16.36 -29.36 1.91
CA ASN A 42 -15.94 -28.17 1.17
C ASN A 42 -14.47 -27.74 1.32
N LEU A 43 -13.59 -28.62 1.79
CA LEU A 43 -12.14 -28.35 1.79
C LEU A 43 -11.48 -28.58 0.42
N ASP A 44 -12.14 -29.34 -0.46
CA ASP A 44 -11.67 -29.62 -1.82
C ASP A 44 -11.73 -28.39 -2.77
N PHE A 45 -12.33 -27.26 -2.34
CA PHE A 45 -12.39 -26.03 -3.12
C PHE A 45 -11.07 -25.26 -3.15
N TYR A 46 -10.17 -25.52 -2.20
CA TYR A 46 -8.86 -24.87 -2.08
C TYR A 46 -7.82 -25.62 -2.91
N LYS A 47 -6.98 -24.89 -3.65
CA LYS A 47 -6.04 -25.51 -4.62
C LYS A 47 -4.92 -26.31 -3.97
N ASN A 48 -4.29 -25.72 -2.95
CA ASN A 48 -3.09 -26.23 -2.26
C ASN A 48 -3.40 -26.53 -0.79
N PHE A 49 -4.62 -26.98 -0.50
CA PHE A 49 -5.10 -27.20 0.86
C PHE A 49 -4.14 -28.05 1.70
N LYS A 50 -3.61 -29.12 1.11
CA LYS A 50 -2.76 -30.08 1.81
C LYS A 50 -1.48 -29.40 2.30
N GLU A 51 -0.80 -28.69 1.41
CA GLU A 51 0.46 -27.99 1.70
C GLU A 51 0.21 -26.87 2.71
N ASP A 52 -0.79 -26.02 2.48
CA ASP A 52 -1.13 -24.88 3.35
C ASP A 52 -1.51 -25.36 4.76
N PHE A 53 -2.32 -26.41 4.86
CA PHE A 53 -2.72 -27.02 6.13
C PHE A 53 -1.54 -27.62 6.87
N LEU A 54 -0.69 -28.39 6.19
CA LEU A 54 0.46 -29.04 6.81
C LEU A 54 1.50 -28.01 7.25
N ASP A 55 1.83 -27.04 6.40
CA ASP A 55 2.79 -26.00 6.74
C ASP A 55 2.33 -25.23 7.98
N TYR A 56 1.05 -24.87 8.05
CA TYR A 56 0.49 -24.23 9.23
C TYR A 56 0.67 -25.06 10.50
N TYR A 57 0.14 -26.28 10.55
CA TYR A 57 0.19 -27.11 11.76
C TYR A 57 1.59 -27.61 12.12
N LEU A 58 2.53 -27.57 11.17
CA LEU A 58 3.93 -27.88 11.38
C LEU A 58 4.79 -26.64 11.67
N GLY A 59 4.21 -25.44 11.65
CA GLY A 59 4.87 -24.17 11.99
C GLY A 59 5.85 -23.70 10.91
N ILE A 60 5.60 -24.07 9.65
CA ILE A 60 6.35 -23.67 8.47
C ILE A 60 5.69 -22.42 7.88
N THR A 61 6.50 -21.52 7.32
CA THR A 61 6.19 -20.18 6.78
C THR A 61 4.75 -19.95 6.28
N ARG A 62 4.19 -18.78 6.59
CA ARG A 62 2.81 -18.41 6.23
C ARG A 62 2.68 -18.00 4.76
N LEU A 63 1.54 -18.27 4.13
CA LEU A 63 1.24 -17.82 2.75
C LEU A 63 1.38 -16.30 2.55
N GLU A 64 0.97 -15.50 3.54
CA GLU A 64 1.14 -14.05 3.52
C GLU A 64 2.61 -13.62 3.38
N ASP A 65 3.52 -14.37 4.02
CA ASP A 65 4.94 -14.08 3.98
C ASP A 65 5.52 -14.43 2.60
N ASN A 66 5.00 -15.47 1.94
CA ASN A 66 5.35 -15.82 0.55
C ASN A 66 4.92 -14.74 -0.45
N GLU A 67 3.71 -14.20 -0.35
CA GLU A 67 3.28 -13.09 -1.23
C GLU A 67 4.07 -11.81 -0.98
N LYS A 68 4.32 -11.46 0.29
CA LYS A 68 5.14 -10.30 0.67
C LYS A 68 6.56 -10.45 0.11
N ARG A 69 7.17 -11.63 0.22
CA ARG A 69 8.48 -11.96 -0.37
C ARG A 69 8.46 -11.76 -1.88
N LYS A 70 7.49 -12.37 -2.58
CA LYS A 70 7.37 -12.26 -4.04
C LYS A 70 7.18 -10.82 -4.53
N ASN A 71 6.42 -10.01 -3.79
CA ASN A 71 6.26 -8.58 -4.09
C ASN A 71 7.59 -7.82 -3.95
N LEU A 72 8.35 -8.09 -2.88
CA LEU A 72 9.68 -7.50 -2.68
C LEU A 72 10.67 -7.93 -3.77
N GLU A 73 10.64 -9.19 -4.21
CA GLU A 73 11.47 -9.68 -5.32
C GLU A 73 11.13 -8.98 -6.64
N ASN A 74 9.84 -8.82 -6.96
CA ASN A 74 9.40 -8.10 -8.16
C ASN A 74 9.86 -6.63 -8.14
N GLN A 75 9.71 -5.96 -6.99
CA GLN A 75 10.20 -4.59 -6.80
C GLN A 75 11.72 -4.52 -6.97
N LEU A 76 12.46 -5.49 -6.43
CA LEU A 76 13.92 -5.57 -6.58
C LEU A 76 14.32 -5.69 -8.06
N VAL A 77 13.63 -6.52 -8.84
CA VAL A 77 13.87 -6.67 -10.28
C VAL A 77 13.60 -5.35 -11.01
N GLU A 78 12.46 -4.71 -10.77
CA GLU A 78 12.11 -3.44 -11.42
C GLU A 78 13.13 -2.32 -11.10
N LYS A 79 13.53 -2.22 -9.82
CA LYS A 79 14.51 -1.22 -9.37
C LYS A 79 15.89 -1.48 -9.95
N ASN A 80 16.33 -2.73 -10.05
CA ASN A 80 17.58 -3.09 -10.71
C ASN A 80 17.57 -2.76 -12.20
N GLN A 81 16.44 -2.98 -12.89
CA GLN A 81 16.30 -2.59 -14.31
C GLN A 81 16.46 -1.07 -14.48
N LYS A 82 15.79 -0.27 -13.64
CA LYS A 82 15.93 1.20 -13.64
C LYS A 82 17.35 1.65 -13.31
N TYR A 83 17.97 1.04 -12.31
CA TYR A 83 19.36 1.33 -11.92
C TYR A 83 20.33 1.06 -13.07
N ASN A 84 20.20 -0.08 -13.74
CA ASN A 84 21.02 -0.44 -14.90
C ASN A 84 20.77 0.48 -16.10
N PHE A 85 19.53 0.93 -16.31
CA PHE A 85 19.21 1.92 -17.33
C PHE A 85 20.00 3.23 -17.11
N TYR A 86 19.97 3.79 -15.90
CA TYR A 86 20.70 5.02 -15.60
C TYR A 86 22.22 4.86 -15.74
N LEU A 87 22.79 3.74 -15.27
CA LEU A 87 24.21 3.45 -15.45
C LEU A 87 24.62 3.33 -16.93
N ASN A 88 23.79 2.69 -17.75
CA ASN A 88 24.06 2.54 -19.17
C ASN A 88 23.91 3.86 -19.91
N PHE A 89 22.92 4.69 -19.53
CA PHE A 89 22.73 6.02 -20.09
C PHE A 89 23.95 6.92 -19.82
N GLU A 90 24.45 6.95 -18.58
CA GLU A 90 25.66 7.71 -18.21
C GLU A 90 26.91 7.21 -18.97
N LYS A 91 27.05 5.90 -19.16
CA LYS A 91 28.23 5.32 -19.84
C LYS A 91 28.25 5.58 -21.35
N ASN A 92 27.08 5.57 -22.00
CA ASN A 92 26.97 5.60 -23.45
C ASN A 92 26.91 7.01 -24.03
N ASP A 93 26.61 8.03 -23.22
CA ASP A 93 26.52 9.40 -23.69
C ASP A 93 27.85 10.15 -23.52
N SER A 94 28.66 10.16 -24.58
CA SER A 94 29.93 10.87 -24.64
C SER A 94 29.79 12.39 -24.50
N SER A 95 28.60 12.95 -24.78
CA SER A 95 28.32 14.38 -24.63
C SER A 95 28.23 14.80 -23.16
N LEU A 96 27.71 13.93 -22.29
CA LEU A 96 27.65 14.16 -20.84
C LEU A 96 29.06 14.20 -20.23
N LYS A 97 29.92 13.22 -20.56
CA LYS A 97 31.31 13.18 -20.06
C LYS A 97 32.14 14.39 -20.49
N ASN A 98 31.97 14.87 -21.71
CA ASN A 98 32.74 15.99 -22.25
C ASN A 98 32.24 17.36 -21.73
N SER A 99 31.03 17.42 -21.18
CA SER A 99 30.42 18.68 -20.70
C SER A 99 31.15 19.27 -19.48
N LYS A 100 31.69 18.44 -18.58
CA LYS A 100 32.48 18.91 -17.43
C LYS A 100 33.78 19.63 -17.81
N LEU A 101 34.44 19.16 -18.86
CA LEU A 101 35.70 19.76 -19.36
C LEU A 101 35.45 21.12 -20.04
N LEU A 102 34.29 21.28 -20.68
CA LEU A 102 33.89 22.54 -21.31
C LEU A 102 33.45 23.60 -20.28
N ASP A 103 32.80 23.20 -19.18
CA ASP A 103 32.35 24.12 -18.12
C ASP A 103 33.52 24.79 -17.38
N ASP A 104 34.59 24.05 -17.12
CA ASP A 104 35.81 24.61 -16.53
C ASP A 104 36.46 25.69 -17.41
N SER A 105 36.27 25.65 -18.74
CA SER A 105 36.78 26.67 -19.65
C SER A 105 35.97 27.98 -19.64
N PHE A 106 34.73 27.95 -19.14
CA PHE A 106 33.80 29.10 -19.08
C PHE A 106 33.64 29.73 -17.70
N LYS A 107 34.23 29.15 -16.64
CA LYS A 107 34.08 29.62 -15.26
C LYS A 107 34.38 31.12 -15.13
N GLY A 108 33.35 31.88 -14.74
CA GLY A 108 33.40 33.32 -14.42
C GLY A 108 32.72 34.22 -15.47
N LYS A 109 33.16 34.17 -16.72
CA LYS A 109 32.76 35.19 -17.73
C LYS A 109 31.33 35.02 -18.27
N GLY A 110 30.86 33.79 -18.44
CA GLY A 110 29.50 33.53 -18.94
C GLY A 110 28.42 33.93 -17.93
N GLN A 111 28.66 33.68 -16.65
CA GLN A 111 27.72 34.00 -15.57
C GLN A 111 27.60 35.52 -15.34
N GLU A 112 28.72 36.25 -15.38
CA GLU A 112 28.72 37.71 -15.31
C GLU A 112 27.95 38.32 -16.48
N PHE A 113 28.17 37.83 -17.70
CA PHE A 113 27.48 38.29 -18.90
C PHE A 113 25.95 38.08 -18.84
N ILE A 114 25.50 36.88 -18.43
CA ILE A 114 24.07 36.62 -18.27
C ILE A 114 23.46 37.52 -17.21
N ASN A 115 24.11 37.67 -16.06
CA ASN A 115 23.64 38.53 -14.98
C ASN A 115 23.49 39.99 -15.46
N ASP A 116 24.43 40.48 -16.26
CA ASP A 116 24.39 41.84 -16.80
C ASP A 116 23.28 42.03 -17.83
N ILE A 117 23.09 41.06 -18.75
CA ILE A 117 21.95 41.09 -19.69
C ILE A 117 20.62 41.03 -18.95
N THR A 118 20.49 40.15 -17.95
CA THR A 118 19.28 40.03 -17.15
C THR A 118 18.96 41.34 -16.44
N LYS A 119 19.95 41.97 -15.78
CA LYS A 119 19.79 43.28 -15.12
C LYS A 119 19.36 44.37 -16.10
N ARG A 120 19.99 44.45 -17.28
CA ARG A 120 19.65 45.44 -18.32
C ARG A 120 18.25 45.22 -18.88
N LYS A 121 17.83 43.97 -19.15
CA LYS A 121 16.47 43.65 -19.60
C LYS A 121 15.41 43.97 -18.53
N THR A 122 15.67 43.66 -17.26
CA THR A 122 14.76 44.04 -16.17
C THR A 122 14.60 45.56 -16.07
N SER A 123 15.71 46.30 -16.21
CA SER A 123 15.69 47.77 -16.19
C SER A 123 14.92 48.35 -17.39
N LEU A 124 15.10 47.77 -18.59
CA LEU A 124 14.35 48.17 -19.79
C LEU A 124 12.84 47.99 -19.58
N LEU A 125 12.41 46.82 -19.11
CA LEU A 125 11.01 46.54 -18.81
C LEU A 125 10.42 47.51 -17.77
N GLN A 126 11.20 47.88 -16.76
CA GLN A 126 10.76 48.87 -15.76
C GLN A 126 10.53 50.24 -16.39
N PHE A 127 11.46 50.73 -17.23
CA PHE A 127 11.31 52.02 -17.90
C PHE A 127 10.18 52.02 -18.93
N GLU A 128 10.01 50.95 -19.71
CA GLU A 128 8.90 50.80 -20.66
C GLU A 128 7.54 50.83 -19.93
N ASN A 129 7.42 50.13 -18.80
CA ASN A 129 6.21 50.17 -17.98
C ASN A 129 5.93 51.56 -17.39
N GLN A 130 6.97 52.26 -16.93
CA GLN A 130 6.83 53.64 -16.43
C GLN A 130 6.40 54.60 -17.55
N TYR A 131 6.99 54.46 -18.74
CA TYR A 131 6.65 55.26 -19.91
C TYR A 131 5.17 55.08 -20.30
N VAL A 132 4.68 53.85 -20.36
CA VAL A 132 3.26 53.56 -20.64
C VAL A 132 2.35 54.21 -19.60
N LYS A 133 2.67 54.08 -18.30
CA LYS A 133 1.87 54.70 -17.22
C LYS A 133 1.80 56.23 -17.36
N GLN A 134 2.94 56.89 -17.59
CA GLN A 134 2.99 58.34 -17.73
C GLN A 134 2.29 58.83 -19.01
N SER A 135 2.41 58.07 -20.11
CA SER A 135 1.73 58.37 -21.38
C SER A 135 0.21 58.30 -21.22
N ASN A 136 -0.30 57.34 -20.46
CA ASN A 136 -1.72 57.23 -20.15
C ASN A 136 -2.22 58.43 -19.34
N VAL A 137 -1.47 58.86 -18.32
CA VAL A 137 -1.82 60.04 -17.50
C VAL A 137 -1.81 61.31 -18.35
N LEU A 138 -0.81 61.49 -19.22
CA LEU A 138 -0.75 62.63 -20.13
C LEU A 138 -1.96 62.67 -21.07
N THR A 139 -2.34 61.51 -21.62
CA THR A 139 -3.51 61.37 -22.50
C THR A 139 -4.79 61.75 -21.77
N TYR A 140 -4.97 61.24 -20.55
CA TYR A 140 -6.11 61.58 -19.69
C TYR A 140 -6.17 63.09 -19.39
N ASN A 141 -5.04 63.70 -19.02
CA ASN A 141 -5.00 65.13 -18.74
C ASN A 141 -5.23 65.99 -19.98
N ASN A 142 -4.77 65.57 -21.16
CA ASN A 142 -5.06 66.26 -22.43
C ASN A 142 -6.56 66.23 -22.75
N GLN A 143 -7.23 65.10 -22.50
CA GLN A 143 -8.69 65.00 -22.63
C GLN A 143 -9.41 65.92 -21.64
N ARG A 144 -8.99 65.92 -20.36
CA ARG A 144 -9.53 66.85 -19.35
C ARG A 144 -9.33 68.31 -19.75
N HIS A 145 -8.15 68.67 -20.22
CA HIS A 145 -7.82 70.02 -20.69
C HIS A 145 -8.74 70.46 -21.83
N SER A 146 -9.04 69.55 -22.77
CA SER A 146 -9.99 69.79 -23.86
C SER A 146 -11.40 70.10 -23.35
N VAL A 147 -11.90 69.31 -22.39
CA VAL A 147 -13.22 69.53 -21.77
C VAL A 147 -13.27 70.86 -21.02
N ILE A 148 -12.29 71.12 -20.15
CA ILE A 148 -12.18 72.36 -19.36
C ILE A 148 -12.04 73.58 -20.27
N SER A 149 -11.31 73.46 -21.38
CA SER A 149 -11.20 74.53 -22.38
C SER A 149 -12.53 74.85 -23.05
N LYS A 150 -13.41 73.87 -23.24
CA LYS A 150 -14.78 74.10 -23.73
C LYS A 150 -15.64 74.79 -22.67
N VAL A 151 -15.58 74.34 -21.42
CA VAL A 151 -16.29 74.97 -20.28
C VAL A 151 -15.87 76.43 -20.12
N SER A 152 -14.57 76.69 -20.10
CA SER A 152 -14.00 78.04 -20.01
C SER A 152 -14.48 78.95 -21.15
N ARG A 153 -14.54 78.45 -22.39
CA ARG A 153 -15.09 79.22 -23.52
C ARG A 153 -16.56 79.55 -23.33
N ASN A 154 -17.36 78.58 -22.87
CA ASN A 154 -18.78 78.79 -22.63
C ASN A 154 -19.00 79.83 -21.52
N HIS A 155 -18.28 79.74 -20.39
CA HIS A 155 -18.37 80.72 -19.31
C HIS A 155 -18.03 82.15 -19.78
N SER A 156 -16.99 82.31 -20.61
CA SER A 156 -16.61 83.62 -21.13
C SER A 156 -17.63 84.26 -22.10
N GLN A 157 -18.58 83.47 -22.63
CA GLN A 157 -19.52 83.90 -23.67
C GLN A 157 -20.97 83.98 -23.17
N GLN A 158 -21.22 83.64 -21.91
CA GLN A 158 -22.56 83.52 -21.34
C GLN A 158 -22.77 84.50 -20.19
N PHE A 159 -23.96 85.11 -20.15
CA PHE A 159 -24.36 86.05 -19.12
C PHE A 159 -25.44 85.44 -18.22
N PRO A 160 -25.16 85.30 -16.90
CA PRO A 160 -26.17 84.89 -15.93
C PRO A 160 -27.46 85.73 -16.01
N GLY A 161 -28.61 85.07 -15.96
CA GLY A 161 -29.93 85.68 -16.04
C GLY A 161 -30.39 86.14 -17.43
N LYS A 162 -29.56 86.02 -18.47
CA LYS A 162 -29.93 86.31 -19.87
C LYS A 162 -29.81 85.09 -20.77
N ASP A 163 -28.73 84.34 -20.61
CA ASP A 163 -28.43 83.20 -21.48
C ASP A 163 -28.85 81.87 -20.84
N ASN A 164 -28.91 80.82 -21.65
CA ASN A 164 -29.24 79.46 -21.22
C ASN A 164 -27.99 78.58 -21.24
N CYS A 165 -27.94 77.59 -20.35
CA CYS A 165 -26.90 76.56 -20.34
C CYS A 165 -26.85 75.81 -21.69
N PRO A 166 -25.67 75.64 -22.31
CA PRO A 166 -25.58 75.08 -23.66
C PRO A 166 -25.77 73.55 -23.69
N ILE A 167 -25.84 72.90 -22.52
CA ILE A 167 -26.01 71.46 -22.36
C ILE A 167 -27.45 71.09 -21.99
N CYS A 168 -28.03 71.75 -20.98
CA CYS A 168 -29.36 71.43 -20.47
C CYS A 168 -30.44 72.47 -20.82
N GLN A 169 -30.08 73.57 -21.50
CA GLN A 169 -30.98 74.68 -21.90
C GLN A 169 -31.70 75.41 -20.76
N GLN A 170 -31.37 75.12 -19.51
CA GLN A 170 -31.90 75.86 -18.36
C GLN A 170 -31.36 77.29 -18.36
N THR A 171 -32.21 78.25 -17.99
CA THR A 171 -31.80 79.64 -17.84
C THR A 171 -30.72 79.76 -16.77
N LEU A 172 -29.67 80.51 -17.08
CA LEU A 172 -28.57 80.72 -16.16
C LEU A 172 -29.04 81.51 -14.93
N PRO A 173 -28.32 81.38 -13.79
CA PRO A 173 -28.82 81.86 -12.52
C PRO A 173 -29.10 83.37 -12.49
N VAL A 174 -30.16 83.75 -11.78
CA VAL A 174 -30.69 85.14 -11.75
C VAL A 174 -30.50 85.84 -10.41
N ASP A 175 -30.31 85.09 -9.32
CA ASP A 175 -30.10 85.68 -8.00
C ASP A 175 -28.63 86.07 -7.77
N THR A 176 -28.38 87.08 -6.94
CA THR A 176 -27.04 87.63 -6.71
C THR A 176 -26.05 86.61 -6.14
N LYS A 177 -26.53 85.66 -5.33
CA LYS A 177 -25.68 84.61 -4.75
C LYS A 177 -25.25 83.61 -5.83
N GLN A 178 -26.17 83.17 -6.67
CA GLN A 178 -25.89 82.23 -7.74
C GLN A 178 -25.07 82.86 -8.88
N ILE A 179 -25.24 84.15 -9.14
CA ILE A 179 -24.37 84.89 -10.08
C ILE A 179 -22.93 84.93 -9.55
N TYR A 180 -22.74 85.13 -8.25
CA TYR A 180 -21.41 85.06 -7.63
C TYR A 180 -20.80 83.65 -7.74
N GLU A 181 -21.60 82.60 -7.47
CA GLU A 181 -21.18 81.20 -7.63
C GLU A 181 -20.75 80.90 -9.08
N TYR A 182 -21.48 81.39 -10.09
CA TYR A 182 -21.13 81.24 -11.50
C TYR A 182 -19.75 81.85 -11.86
N TYR A 183 -19.49 83.08 -11.43
CA TYR A 183 -18.19 83.72 -11.67
C TYR A 183 -17.06 83.10 -10.84
N GLN A 184 -17.38 82.51 -9.68
CA GLN A 184 -16.42 81.72 -8.91
C GLN A 184 -16.02 80.44 -9.66
N GLU A 185 -16.99 79.73 -10.26
CA GLU A 185 -16.73 78.57 -11.11
C GLU A 185 -15.89 78.92 -12.35
N GLU A 186 -16.08 80.10 -12.95
CA GLU A 186 -15.22 80.61 -14.02
C GLU A 186 -13.76 80.76 -13.55
N ASN A 187 -13.55 81.42 -12.41
CA ASN A 187 -12.22 81.58 -11.82
C ASN A 187 -11.56 80.25 -11.49
N ASP A 188 -12.32 79.30 -10.95
CA ASP A 188 -11.84 77.96 -10.63
C ASP A 188 -11.49 77.17 -11.90
N THR A 189 -12.29 77.32 -12.96
CA THR A 189 -12.02 76.71 -14.28
C THR A 189 -10.69 77.21 -14.86
N ILE A 190 -10.39 78.50 -14.74
CA ILE A 190 -9.12 79.09 -15.19
C ILE A 190 -7.94 78.48 -14.42
N LYS A 191 -8.03 78.44 -13.08
CA LYS A 191 -6.98 77.85 -12.22
C LYS A 191 -6.73 76.37 -12.53
N ILE A 192 -7.78 75.58 -12.68
CA ILE A 192 -7.66 74.15 -13.00
C ILE A 192 -6.99 73.98 -14.36
N LYS A 193 -7.32 74.82 -15.34
CA LYS A 193 -6.71 74.78 -16.68
C LYS A 193 -5.20 75.07 -16.64
N GLU A 194 -4.78 76.08 -15.88
CA GLU A 194 -3.37 76.42 -15.69
C GLU A 194 -2.61 75.27 -14.98
N GLN A 195 -3.22 74.68 -13.95
CA GLN A 195 -2.64 73.54 -13.24
C GLN A 195 -2.43 72.35 -14.17
N ILE A 196 -3.44 71.97 -14.96
CA ILE A 196 -3.33 70.83 -15.90
C ILE A 196 -2.25 71.11 -16.97
N GLN A 197 -2.11 72.35 -17.44
CA GLN A 197 -1.05 72.71 -18.39
C GLN A 197 0.35 72.58 -17.78
N ALA A 198 0.53 73.01 -16.53
CA ALA A 198 1.79 72.86 -15.82
C ALA A 198 2.14 71.38 -15.59
N GLU A 199 1.16 70.58 -15.16
CA GLU A 199 1.31 69.13 -14.98
C GLU A 199 1.67 68.42 -16.29
N ASN A 200 1.00 68.75 -17.40
CA ASN A 200 1.28 68.15 -18.70
C ASN A 200 2.69 68.47 -19.20
N LYS A 201 3.18 69.69 -18.99
CA LYS A 201 4.58 70.05 -19.31
C LYS A 201 5.56 69.19 -18.53
N LYS A 202 5.29 68.97 -17.23
CA LYS A 202 6.13 68.13 -16.37
C LYS A 202 6.13 66.68 -16.85
N ILE A 203 4.95 66.09 -17.07
CA ILE A 203 4.83 64.70 -17.55
C ILE A 203 5.51 64.52 -18.91
N GLN A 204 5.37 65.49 -19.83
CA GLN A 204 6.04 65.44 -21.13
C GLN A 204 7.56 65.44 -21.01
N SER A 205 8.12 66.23 -20.07
CA SER A 205 9.56 66.25 -19.81
C SER A 205 10.07 64.92 -19.25
N GLU A 206 9.29 64.28 -18.38
CA GLU A 206 9.58 62.97 -17.81
C GLU A 206 9.54 61.86 -18.88
N LEU A 207 8.53 61.88 -19.76
CA LEU A 207 8.43 60.95 -20.90
C LEU A 207 9.63 61.07 -21.84
N ASN A 208 10.08 62.28 -22.16
CA ASN A 208 11.26 62.49 -23.00
C ASN A 208 12.52 61.90 -22.35
N SER A 209 12.67 62.05 -21.02
CA SER A 209 13.78 61.47 -20.27
C SER A 209 13.72 59.94 -20.26
N LEU A 210 12.55 59.35 -20.02
CA LEU A 210 12.34 57.90 -20.05
C LEU A 210 12.64 57.33 -21.44
N ASN A 211 12.16 57.98 -22.50
CA ASN A 211 12.41 57.54 -23.87
C ASN A 211 13.90 57.51 -24.20
N LYS A 212 14.64 58.55 -23.77
CA LYS A 212 16.10 58.58 -23.93
C LYS A 212 16.79 57.40 -23.24
N LYS A 213 16.38 57.09 -22.00
CA LYS A 213 16.92 55.93 -21.24
C LYS A 213 16.60 54.58 -21.89
N ILE A 214 15.39 54.44 -22.46
CA ILE A 214 14.96 53.23 -23.17
C ILE A 214 15.83 53.03 -24.41
N GLU A 215 16.02 54.07 -25.22
CA GLU A 215 16.84 53.99 -26.44
C GLU A 215 18.32 53.72 -26.13
N GLU A 216 18.89 54.38 -25.11
CA GLU A 216 20.25 54.10 -24.65
C GLU A 216 20.43 52.63 -24.22
N LEU A 217 19.47 52.05 -23.48
CA LEU A 217 19.51 50.65 -23.08
C LEU A 217 19.33 49.68 -24.24
N ARG A 218 18.50 50.01 -25.23
CA ARG A 218 18.30 49.19 -26.44
C ARG A 218 19.57 49.12 -27.28
N ILE A 219 20.27 50.24 -27.44
CA ILE A 219 21.57 50.29 -28.14
C ILE A 219 22.60 49.43 -27.39
N LEU A 220 22.71 49.59 -26.07
CA LEU A 220 23.64 48.80 -25.26
C LEU A 220 23.35 47.29 -25.34
N LEU A 221 22.08 46.90 -25.29
CA LEU A 221 21.70 45.49 -25.45
C LEU A 221 22.05 44.95 -26.83
N ALA A 222 21.84 45.73 -27.90
CA ALA A 222 22.23 45.34 -29.25
C ALA A 222 23.76 45.15 -29.37
N ASP A 223 24.54 46.07 -28.79
CA ASP A 223 26.01 45.97 -28.76
C ASP A 223 26.51 44.76 -27.96
N ASP A 224 25.86 44.43 -26.84
CA ASP A 224 26.18 43.24 -26.03
C ASP A 224 25.95 41.95 -26.84
N TYR A 225 24.88 41.90 -27.65
CA TYR A 225 24.64 40.80 -28.59
C TYR A 225 25.70 40.71 -29.70
N TYR A 226 26.20 41.84 -30.22
CA TYR A 226 27.24 41.85 -31.24
C TYR A 226 28.63 41.47 -30.71
N LYS A 227 29.03 41.97 -29.53
CA LYS A 227 30.30 41.60 -28.88
C LYS A 227 30.39 40.10 -28.60
N HIS A 228 29.24 39.46 -28.35
CA HIS A 228 29.13 38.03 -28.12
C HIS A 228 29.46 37.18 -29.37
N ILE A 229 29.11 37.64 -30.58
CA ILE A 229 29.49 36.97 -31.84
C ILE A 229 31.02 36.96 -32.02
N ILE A 230 31.74 37.93 -31.45
CA ILE A 230 33.19 38.07 -31.58
C ILE A 230 33.95 37.26 -30.51
N TYR A 231 33.39 37.10 -29.31
CA TYR A 231 33.98 36.28 -28.25
C TYR A 231 33.95 34.76 -28.54
N SER A 232 33.29 34.32 -29.61
CA SER A 232 33.35 32.95 -30.12
C SER A 232 34.73 32.55 -30.68
N ASN A 233 35.74 33.42 -30.63
CA ASN A 233 37.11 33.15 -31.07
C ASN A 233 37.85 32.03 -30.30
N ASN A 234 37.21 31.40 -29.30
CA ASN A 234 37.68 30.18 -28.64
C ASN A 234 36.84 28.93 -28.97
N ASN A 235 36.11 28.91 -30.10
CA ASN A 235 35.36 27.76 -30.64
C ASN A 235 34.19 27.23 -29.78
N VAL A 236 33.64 28.01 -28.84
CA VAL A 236 32.43 27.61 -28.11
C VAL A 236 31.43 28.75 -28.07
N THR A 237 30.22 28.48 -28.55
CA THR A 237 29.07 29.38 -28.64
C THR A 237 28.19 29.31 -27.37
N LEU A 238 27.35 30.33 -27.11
CA LEU A 238 26.38 30.30 -26.01
C LEU A 238 25.42 29.11 -26.11
N ASP A 239 25.02 28.71 -27.32
CA ASP A 239 24.17 27.53 -27.52
C ASP A 239 24.87 26.25 -27.05
N GLU A 240 26.17 26.12 -27.31
CA GLU A 240 26.98 25.01 -26.82
C GLU A 240 27.14 25.08 -25.30
N TRP A 241 27.31 26.27 -24.72
CA TRP A 241 27.34 26.44 -23.27
C TRP A 241 26.01 26.09 -22.61
N ILE A 242 24.86 26.53 -23.17
CA ILE A 242 23.52 26.18 -22.67
C ILE A 242 23.31 24.67 -22.72
N LYS A 243 23.68 24.01 -23.83
CA LYS A 243 23.64 22.54 -23.94
C LYS A 243 24.54 21.88 -22.90
N THR A 244 25.73 22.43 -22.67
CA THR A 244 26.68 21.95 -21.64
C THR A 244 26.07 22.05 -20.24
N GLN A 245 25.44 23.18 -19.88
CA GLN A 245 24.76 23.34 -18.58
C GLN A 245 23.56 22.41 -18.43
N ALA A 246 22.78 22.23 -19.48
CA ALA A 246 21.67 21.27 -19.48
C ALA A 246 22.17 19.84 -19.23
N ASN A 247 23.28 19.46 -19.89
CA ASN A 247 23.93 18.17 -19.70
C ASN A 247 24.47 17.99 -18.28
N ILE A 248 25.13 19.00 -17.69
CA ILE A 248 25.62 18.92 -16.29
C ILE A 248 24.47 18.72 -15.31
N LYS A 249 23.37 19.46 -15.50
CA LYS A 249 22.18 19.32 -14.64
C LYS A 249 21.53 17.94 -14.80
N LEU A 250 21.52 17.42 -16.01
CA LEU A 250 21.03 16.08 -16.32
C LEU A 250 21.92 15.01 -15.68
N GLU A 251 23.25 15.14 -15.76
CA GLU A 251 24.22 14.25 -15.13
C GLU A 251 24.08 14.24 -13.60
N SER A 252 23.91 15.40 -12.97
CA SER A 252 23.64 15.50 -11.53
C SER A 252 22.36 14.77 -11.15
N SER A 253 21.29 14.96 -11.92
CA SER A 253 20.00 14.27 -11.70
C SER A 253 20.12 12.75 -11.84
N ILE A 254 20.87 12.26 -12.84
CA ILE A 254 21.15 10.83 -13.01
C ILE A 254 21.87 10.28 -11.79
N ASN A 255 22.95 10.94 -11.35
CA ASN A 255 23.73 10.50 -10.20
C ASN A 255 22.91 10.47 -8.90
N GLU A 256 22.05 11.47 -8.68
CA GLU A 256 21.11 11.46 -7.57
C GLU A 256 20.13 10.28 -7.64
N ASN A 257 19.60 9.97 -8.82
CA ASN A 257 18.69 8.84 -9.02
C ASN A 257 19.39 7.48 -8.83
N ILE A 258 20.63 7.34 -9.30
CA ILE A 258 21.48 6.16 -9.05
C ILE A 258 21.67 5.98 -7.54
N GLY A 259 22.03 7.04 -6.81
CA GLY A 259 22.20 6.99 -5.37
C GLY A 259 20.93 6.59 -4.61
N LYS A 260 19.78 7.16 -4.99
CA LYS A 260 18.47 6.80 -4.42
C LYS A 260 18.13 5.34 -4.69
N LEU A 261 18.23 4.89 -5.94
CA LEU A 261 17.92 3.51 -6.32
C LEU A 261 18.85 2.50 -5.62
N ALA A 262 20.15 2.82 -5.49
CA ALA A 262 21.09 1.97 -4.77
C ALA A 262 20.69 1.77 -3.31
N LYS A 263 20.25 2.85 -2.64
CA LYS A 263 19.75 2.80 -1.26
C LYS A 263 18.46 1.97 -1.16
N GLU A 264 17.49 2.21 -2.04
CA GLU A 264 16.23 1.45 -2.08
C GLU A 264 16.48 -0.05 -2.34
N ILE A 265 17.40 -0.39 -3.25
CA ILE A 265 17.79 -1.78 -3.54
C ILE A 265 18.40 -2.44 -2.30
N ALA A 266 19.27 -1.74 -1.56
CA ALA A 266 19.87 -2.25 -0.33
C ALA A 266 18.80 -2.51 0.75
N GLU A 267 17.87 -1.58 0.94
CA GLU A 267 16.75 -1.73 1.88
C GLU A 267 15.83 -2.90 1.54
N ILE A 268 15.52 -3.11 0.25
CA ILE A 268 14.72 -4.26 -0.19
C ILE A 268 15.47 -5.58 0.05
N LYS A 269 16.77 -5.63 -0.25
CA LYS A 269 17.61 -6.81 0.03
C LYS A 269 17.67 -7.15 1.51
N ASP A 270 17.78 -6.15 2.38
CA ASP A 270 17.77 -6.39 3.83
C ASP A 270 16.42 -6.88 4.34
N LYS A 271 15.30 -6.36 3.79
CA LYS A 271 13.96 -6.89 4.09
C LYS A 271 13.81 -8.35 3.63
N LEU A 272 14.36 -8.71 2.47
CA LEU A 272 14.30 -10.07 1.94
C LEU A 272 15.04 -11.09 2.83
N LYS A 273 16.11 -10.69 3.53
CA LYS A 273 16.82 -11.58 4.48
C LYS A 273 15.96 -12.04 5.66
N ALA A 274 14.86 -11.34 5.96
CA ALA A 274 13.94 -11.74 7.02
C ALA A 274 12.98 -12.86 6.59
N PHE A 275 12.89 -13.14 5.29
CA PHE A 275 12.06 -14.21 4.75
C PHE A 275 12.93 -15.43 4.46
N LYS A 276 12.38 -16.62 4.72
CA LYS A 276 12.96 -17.89 4.27
C LYS A 276 12.80 -17.99 2.75
N ASP A 277 13.80 -18.53 2.07
CA ASP A 277 13.68 -18.84 0.64
C ASP A 277 12.96 -20.18 0.41
N ASP A 278 12.73 -20.55 -0.85
CA ASP A 278 12.04 -21.79 -1.18
C ASP A 278 12.85 -23.04 -0.78
N GLU A 279 14.17 -22.95 -0.75
CA GLU A 279 15.05 -24.06 -0.38
C GLU A 279 15.02 -24.29 1.13
N ASP A 280 14.99 -23.22 1.93
CA ASP A 280 14.78 -23.25 3.37
C ASP A 280 13.45 -23.92 3.74
N ILE A 281 12.36 -23.56 3.04
CA ILE A 281 11.02 -24.14 3.28
C ILE A 281 11.04 -25.65 3.01
N GLU A 282 11.63 -26.07 1.89
CA GLU A 282 11.66 -27.49 1.54
C GLU A 282 12.54 -28.29 2.52
N ASN A 283 13.63 -27.70 3.00
CA ASN A 283 14.45 -28.28 4.06
C ASN A 283 13.68 -28.45 5.38
N GLU A 284 12.86 -27.48 5.79
CA GLU A 284 12.01 -27.60 6.97
C GLU A 284 10.94 -28.69 6.82
N ARG A 285 10.30 -28.75 5.65
CA ARG A 285 9.35 -29.82 5.32
C ARG A 285 10.01 -31.18 5.40
N LEU A 286 11.23 -31.33 4.89
CA LEU A 286 12.00 -32.58 4.98
C LEU A 286 12.29 -32.98 6.43
N ILE A 287 12.65 -32.03 7.29
CA ILE A 287 12.87 -32.28 8.73
C ILE A 287 11.58 -32.78 9.39
N LYS A 288 10.45 -32.11 9.14
CA LYS A 288 9.14 -32.52 9.68
C LYS A 288 8.68 -33.87 9.13
N ASN A 289 8.91 -34.15 7.84
CA ASN A 289 8.67 -35.43 7.18
C ASN A 289 9.44 -36.57 7.88
N LYS A 290 10.73 -36.38 8.17
CA LYS A 290 11.56 -37.37 8.87
C LYS A 290 11.04 -37.63 10.29
N LYS A 291 10.66 -36.58 11.03
CA LYS A 291 10.04 -36.73 12.36
C LYS A 291 8.72 -37.47 12.30
N PHE A 292 7.85 -37.14 11.34
CA PHE A 292 6.59 -37.85 11.13
C PHE A 292 6.80 -39.32 10.87
N LYS A 293 7.70 -39.64 9.94
CA LYS A 293 8.05 -41.03 9.60
C LYS A 293 8.51 -41.82 10.82
N GLN A 294 9.26 -41.22 11.74
CA GLN A 294 9.69 -41.89 12.97
C GLN A 294 8.50 -42.27 13.85
N TYR A 295 7.61 -41.32 14.17
CA TYR A 295 6.43 -41.59 14.98
C TYR A 295 5.46 -42.55 14.30
N TYR A 296 5.22 -42.35 13.02
CA TYR A 296 4.33 -43.18 12.22
C TYR A 296 4.80 -44.63 12.13
N ASN A 297 6.11 -44.86 11.95
CA ASN A 297 6.65 -46.23 11.94
C ASN A 297 6.55 -46.91 13.30
N ILE A 298 6.82 -46.19 14.40
CA ILE A 298 6.67 -46.74 15.75
C ILE A 298 5.21 -47.14 15.99
N ASN A 299 4.27 -46.29 15.60
CA ASN A 299 2.85 -46.53 15.76
C ASN A 299 2.35 -47.68 14.87
N ASN A 300 2.80 -47.77 13.62
CA ASN A 300 2.49 -48.89 12.74
C ASN A 300 2.98 -50.23 13.30
N ILE A 301 4.16 -50.27 13.92
CA ILE A 301 4.67 -51.49 14.56
C ILE A 301 3.75 -51.90 15.73
N LYS A 302 3.38 -50.96 16.61
CA LYS A 302 2.46 -51.23 17.73
C LYS A 302 1.09 -51.70 17.26
N LEU A 303 0.59 -51.14 16.15
CA LEU A 303 -0.68 -51.49 15.55
C LEU A 303 -0.60 -52.67 14.57
N GLU A 304 0.57 -53.29 14.38
CA GLU A 304 0.86 -54.34 13.39
C GLU A 304 0.33 -54.01 11.98
N VAL A 305 0.40 -52.74 11.59
CA VAL A 305 0.04 -52.32 10.23
C VAL A 305 1.08 -52.87 9.25
N PRO A 306 0.67 -53.48 8.11
CA PRO A 306 1.60 -54.01 7.13
C PRO A 306 2.58 -52.94 6.65
N LYS A 307 3.85 -53.32 6.47
CA LYS A 307 4.86 -52.41 5.92
C LYS A 307 4.63 -52.23 4.42
N LEU A 308 4.72 -50.99 3.96
CA LEU A 308 4.69 -50.64 2.55
C LEU A 308 6.11 -50.36 2.06
N GLU A 309 6.49 -50.98 0.93
CA GLU A 309 7.79 -50.77 0.29
C GLU A 309 7.95 -49.36 -0.29
N ASP A 310 6.83 -48.75 -0.71
CA ASP A 310 6.82 -47.40 -1.26
C ASP A 310 6.96 -46.35 -0.15
N ASN A 311 8.05 -45.59 -0.22
CA ASN A 311 8.40 -44.56 0.76
C ASN A 311 7.36 -43.44 0.86
N ARG A 312 6.57 -43.17 -0.19
CA ARG A 312 5.58 -42.09 -0.22
C ARG A 312 4.51 -42.24 0.86
N PHE A 313 4.25 -43.47 1.32
CA PHE A 313 3.27 -43.73 2.38
C PHE A 313 3.81 -43.44 3.79
N ASN A 314 5.09 -43.09 3.92
CA ASN A 314 5.75 -42.83 5.19
C ASN A 314 6.00 -41.33 5.46
N TYR A 315 5.74 -40.47 4.48
CA TYR A 315 6.00 -39.03 4.55
C TYR A 315 4.70 -38.24 4.44
N ILE A 316 4.49 -37.28 5.34
CA ILE A 316 3.20 -36.61 5.52
C ILE A 316 2.78 -35.75 4.31
N TYR A 317 3.77 -35.13 3.63
CA TYR A 317 3.53 -34.32 2.43
C TYR A 317 3.30 -35.15 1.17
N GLU A 318 3.69 -36.43 1.14
CA GLU A 318 3.50 -37.29 -0.03
C GLU A 318 2.27 -38.20 0.14
N LEU A 319 1.93 -38.52 1.39
CA LEU A 319 0.82 -39.37 1.75
C LEU A 319 -0.53 -38.69 1.48
N SER A 320 -1.25 -39.19 0.48
CA SER A 320 -2.59 -38.72 0.12
C SER A 320 -3.70 -39.70 0.53
N SER A 321 -3.43 -41.00 0.45
CA SER A 321 -4.31 -42.09 0.88
C SER A 321 -3.50 -43.34 1.20
N PHE A 322 -4.11 -44.29 1.90
CA PHE A 322 -3.50 -45.60 2.15
C PHE A 322 -3.99 -46.65 1.15
N PRO A 323 -3.13 -47.59 0.73
CA PRO A 323 -3.49 -48.68 -0.17
C PRO A 323 -4.08 -49.90 0.59
N PHE A 324 -4.72 -49.65 1.74
CA PHE A 324 -5.31 -50.68 2.61
C PHE A 324 -6.84 -50.66 2.53
N GLN A 325 -7.48 -51.72 3.02
CA GLN A 325 -8.93 -51.83 3.14
C GLN A 325 -9.34 -52.39 4.51
N GLY A 326 -10.58 -52.11 4.93
CA GLY A 326 -11.15 -52.62 6.19
C GLY A 326 -10.32 -52.25 7.42
N VAL A 327 -10.04 -53.25 8.27
CA VAL A 327 -9.34 -53.07 9.54
C VAL A 327 -7.94 -52.48 9.37
N GLU A 328 -7.19 -52.92 8.35
CA GLU A 328 -5.82 -52.41 8.11
C GLU A 328 -5.81 -50.92 7.80
N LEU A 329 -6.78 -50.46 7.00
CA LEU A 329 -6.95 -49.04 6.70
C LEU A 329 -7.26 -48.25 7.97
N HIS A 330 -8.18 -48.76 8.79
CA HIS A 330 -8.58 -48.13 10.04
C HIS A 330 -7.38 -47.96 10.99
N LEU A 331 -6.56 -49.01 11.16
CA LEU A 331 -5.35 -48.96 12.00
C LEU A 331 -4.29 -48.00 11.43
N ALA A 332 -4.08 -47.98 10.11
CA ALA A 332 -3.14 -47.05 9.46
C ALA A 332 -3.57 -45.58 9.65
N VAL A 333 -4.88 -45.29 9.54
CA VAL A 333 -5.44 -43.96 9.78
C VAL A 333 -5.31 -43.55 11.25
N LEU A 334 -5.57 -44.46 12.20
CA LEU A 334 -5.35 -44.21 13.62
C LEU A 334 -3.87 -43.87 13.91
N SER A 335 -2.95 -44.65 13.34
CA SER A 335 -1.50 -44.41 13.42
C SER A 335 -1.13 -43.02 12.88
N TYR A 336 -1.70 -42.63 11.74
CA TYR A 336 -1.49 -41.30 11.16
C TYR A 336 -1.92 -40.18 12.09
N HIS A 337 -3.15 -40.23 12.61
CA HIS A 337 -3.71 -39.15 13.43
C HIS A 337 -2.91 -38.93 14.72
N LEU A 338 -2.54 -40.01 15.42
CA LEU A 338 -1.74 -39.89 16.64
C LEU A 338 -0.30 -39.45 16.35
N SER A 339 0.29 -39.89 15.23
CA SER A 339 1.63 -39.42 14.81
C SER A 339 1.62 -37.94 14.43
N PHE A 340 0.59 -37.48 13.72
CA PHE A 340 0.45 -36.08 13.35
C PHE A 340 0.17 -35.21 14.57
N ASN A 341 -0.75 -35.61 15.45
CA ASN A 341 -1.01 -34.91 16.71
C ASN A 341 0.25 -34.79 17.56
N LYS A 342 1.08 -35.84 17.60
CA LYS A 342 2.35 -35.81 18.33
C LYS A 342 3.30 -34.75 17.80
N ILE A 343 3.47 -34.61 16.49
CA ILE A 343 4.34 -33.58 15.92
C ILE A 343 3.79 -32.18 16.17
N ILE A 344 2.47 -32.00 16.09
CA ILE A 344 1.86 -30.71 16.39
C ILE A 344 2.15 -30.31 17.85
N SER A 345 2.23 -31.27 18.79
CA SER A 345 2.57 -30.98 20.19
C SER A 345 4.00 -30.45 20.38
N GLU A 346 4.86 -30.68 19.39
CA GLU A 346 6.26 -30.24 19.37
C GLU A 346 6.47 -29.00 18.48
N THR A 347 5.40 -28.48 17.88
CA THR A 347 5.46 -27.27 17.06
C THR A 347 5.07 -26.09 17.93
N ASP A 348 6.05 -25.21 18.18
CA ASP A 348 5.82 -23.94 18.87
C ASP A 348 4.81 -23.08 18.08
N SER A 349 4.07 -22.22 18.79
CA SER A 349 3.11 -21.25 18.23
C SER A 349 1.82 -21.80 17.58
N ILE A 350 1.57 -23.11 17.61
CA ILE A 350 0.33 -23.72 17.12
C ILE A 350 -0.62 -24.05 18.27
N HIS A 351 -1.90 -23.75 18.09
CA HIS A 351 -2.93 -24.03 19.08
C HIS A 351 -3.09 -25.54 19.30
N ARG A 352 -3.46 -25.93 20.51
CA ARG A 352 -3.73 -27.31 20.91
C ARG A 352 -5.19 -27.43 21.35
N LEU A 353 -5.88 -28.44 20.85
CA LEU A 353 -7.29 -28.73 21.18
C LEU A 353 -7.42 -30.17 21.70
N PRO A 354 -8.53 -30.49 22.40
CA PRO A 354 -8.84 -31.86 22.76
C PRO A 354 -8.87 -32.78 21.54
N LEU A 355 -8.25 -33.95 21.65
CA LEU A 355 -8.28 -34.98 20.61
C LEU A 355 -9.60 -35.75 20.71
N ILE A 356 -10.42 -35.70 19.66
CA ILE A 356 -11.75 -36.30 19.58
C ILE A 356 -11.71 -37.38 18.49
N LEU A 357 -11.83 -38.64 18.90
CA LEU A 357 -11.90 -39.79 18.00
C LEU A 357 -13.34 -40.33 18.02
N ASP A 358 -14.11 -39.99 16.98
CA ASP A 358 -15.50 -40.37 16.91
C ASP A 358 -15.68 -41.76 16.30
N SER A 359 -16.38 -42.65 17.00
CA SER A 359 -16.72 -44.01 16.61
C SER A 359 -15.47 -44.83 16.25
N ILE A 360 -14.57 -45.00 17.22
CA ILE A 360 -13.29 -45.72 17.04
C ILE A 360 -13.47 -47.20 16.67
N PHE A 361 -14.67 -47.77 16.83
CA PHE A 361 -14.99 -49.12 16.37
C PHE A 361 -15.74 -49.08 15.04
N LYS A 362 -15.05 -48.61 13.99
CA LYS A 362 -15.55 -48.66 12.62
C LYS A 362 -15.22 -50.01 11.99
N GLU A 363 -16.03 -50.46 11.03
CA GLU A 363 -15.97 -51.81 10.42
C GLU A 363 -16.39 -52.94 11.39
N ASP A 364 -16.55 -54.16 10.86
CA ASP A 364 -16.81 -55.37 11.64
C ASP A 364 -15.52 -55.86 12.36
N LEU A 365 -15.05 -55.09 13.34
CA LEU A 365 -13.87 -55.41 14.14
C LEU A 365 -14.15 -56.58 15.10
N ASP A 366 -13.20 -57.51 15.14
CA ASP A 366 -13.19 -58.61 16.10
C ASP A 366 -12.75 -58.14 17.50
N GLY A 367 -12.90 -59.01 18.50
CA GLY A 367 -12.57 -58.67 19.89
C GLY A 367 -11.10 -58.28 20.08
N TYR A 368 -10.19 -58.95 19.37
CA TYR A 368 -8.76 -58.68 19.44
C TYR A 368 -8.42 -57.28 18.90
N SER A 369 -8.94 -56.93 17.71
CA SER A 369 -8.66 -55.61 17.11
C SER A 369 -9.23 -54.47 17.96
N LYS A 370 -10.41 -54.64 18.58
CA LYS A 370 -10.99 -53.65 19.50
C LYS A 370 -10.11 -53.41 20.71
N GLU A 371 -9.65 -54.48 21.36
CA GLU A 371 -8.75 -54.37 22.52
C GLU A 371 -7.43 -53.71 22.16
N LYS A 372 -6.88 -54.05 20.99
CA LYS A 372 -5.64 -53.45 20.48
C LYS A 372 -5.76 -51.96 20.20
N ILE A 373 -6.86 -51.53 19.59
CA ILE A 373 -7.15 -50.10 19.34
C ILE A 373 -7.23 -49.35 20.68
N LEU A 374 -7.95 -49.89 21.65
CA LEU A 374 -8.09 -49.27 22.97
C LEU A 374 -6.75 -49.16 23.71
N ASP A 375 -5.98 -50.25 23.76
CA ASP A 375 -4.65 -50.26 24.37
C ASP A 375 -3.73 -49.23 23.70
N PHE A 376 -3.74 -49.19 22.37
CA PHE A 376 -2.95 -48.23 21.61
C PHE A 376 -3.34 -46.78 21.91
N ILE A 377 -4.63 -46.45 21.89
CA ILE A 377 -5.10 -45.08 22.18
C ILE A 377 -4.69 -44.68 23.61
N CYS A 378 -4.95 -45.53 24.60
CA CYS A 378 -4.64 -45.22 26.00
C CYS A 378 -3.14 -44.98 26.23
N ASN A 379 -2.29 -45.77 25.57
CA ASN A 379 -0.84 -45.69 25.72
C ASN A 379 -0.19 -44.58 24.87
N ASN A 380 -0.91 -43.98 23.91
CA ASN A 380 -0.37 -42.97 22.99
C ASN A 380 -1.18 -41.68 22.93
N GLN A 381 -2.14 -41.48 23.85
CA GLN A 381 -2.90 -40.23 23.94
C GLN A 381 -1.98 -39.03 24.25
N PRO A 382 -2.34 -37.82 23.80
CA PRO A 382 -1.63 -36.60 24.16
C PRO A 382 -1.65 -36.39 25.69
N ASN A 383 -0.51 -35.95 26.23
CA ASN A 383 -0.38 -35.61 27.66
C ASN A 383 -0.76 -34.16 27.97
N ASP A 384 -0.86 -33.33 26.93
CA ASP A 384 -1.07 -31.89 27.02
C ASP A 384 -2.52 -31.46 26.76
N THR A 385 -3.36 -32.34 26.21
CA THR A 385 -4.78 -32.09 25.97
C THR A 385 -5.65 -33.26 26.36
N GLN A 386 -6.94 -33.00 26.58
CA GLN A 386 -7.92 -34.05 26.85
C GLN A 386 -8.12 -34.91 25.59
N THR A 387 -8.31 -36.22 25.79
CA THR A 387 -8.77 -37.13 24.73
C THR A 387 -10.20 -37.58 24.98
N ILE A 388 -11.04 -37.51 23.95
CA ILE A 388 -12.44 -37.92 23.95
C ILE A 388 -12.58 -39.00 22.89
N ILE A 389 -13.12 -40.15 23.28
CA ILE A 389 -13.43 -41.24 22.35
C ILE A 389 -14.90 -41.58 22.45
N SER A 390 -15.52 -41.95 21.33
CA SER A 390 -16.85 -42.54 21.33
C SER A 390 -16.80 -43.96 20.75
N VAL A 391 -17.59 -44.84 21.36
CA VAL A 391 -17.74 -46.24 20.95
C VAL A 391 -19.22 -46.59 20.97
N ALA A 392 -19.65 -47.34 19.96
CA ALA A 392 -20.97 -47.97 19.98
C ALA A 392 -20.86 -49.30 20.73
N ASP A 393 -21.70 -49.50 21.75
CA ASP A 393 -21.84 -50.76 22.47
C ASP A 393 -23.31 -51.19 22.53
N ASN A 394 -23.56 -52.49 22.42
CA ASN A 394 -24.91 -53.04 22.46
C ASN A 394 -25.14 -53.80 23.77
N LYS A 395 -25.80 -53.13 24.71
CA LYS A 395 -26.14 -53.69 26.02
C LYS A 395 -26.96 -54.99 25.98
N SER A 396 -27.69 -55.24 24.89
CA SER A 396 -28.60 -56.39 24.78
C SER A 396 -27.95 -57.67 24.23
N LYS A 397 -26.76 -57.58 23.62
CA LYS A 397 -26.07 -58.75 23.04
C LYS A 397 -24.81 -59.14 23.81
N ASP A 398 -24.02 -58.18 24.28
CA ASP A 398 -22.80 -58.40 25.08
C ASP A 398 -22.22 -57.04 25.55
N PRO A 399 -22.65 -56.48 26.70
CA PRO A 399 -22.16 -55.17 27.17
C PRO A 399 -20.67 -55.25 27.55
N LYS A 400 -19.79 -54.69 26.73
CA LYS A 400 -18.34 -54.67 26.98
C LYS A 400 -17.81 -53.33 27.44
N ILE A 401 -18.64 -52.29 27.47
CA ILE A 401 -18.17 -50.93 27.80
C ILE A 401 -17.55 -50.84 29.21
N ASP A 402 -18.14 -51.50 30.21
CA ASP A 402 -17.60 -51.54 31.58
C ASP A 402 -16.30 -52.34 31.65
N TYR A 403 -16.21 -53.44 30.89
CA TYR A 403 -14.98 -54.20 30.75
C TYR A 403 -13.86 -53.36 30.12
N TYR A 404 -14.15 -52.64 29.04
CA TYR A 404 -13.19 -51.77 28.38
C TYR A 404 -12.71 -50.64 29.29
N LYS A 405 -13.64 -49.98 30.00
CA LYS A 405 -13.31 -48.93 30.98
C LYS A 405 -12.32 -49.46 32.02
N ASN A 406 -12.64 -50.58 32.66
CA ASN A 406 -11.84 -51.11 33.76
C ASN A 406 -10.50 -51.70 33.31
N LYS A 407 -10.42 -52.21 32.06
CA LYS A 407 -9.21 -52.85 31.54
C LYS A 407 -8.18 -51.84 31.01
N PHE A 408 -8.62 -50.85 30.24
CA PHE A 408 -7.72 -49.97 29.47
C PHE A 408 -7.58 -48.56 30.04
N PHE A 409 -8.58 -48.07 30.76
CA PHE A 409 -8.62 -46.69 31.23
C PHE A 409 -8.36 -46.59 32.73
N ASN A 410 -7.77 -45.47 33.16
CA ASN A 410 -7.54 -45.20 34.57
C ASN A 410 -8.87 -44.89 35.30
N THR A 411 -8.81 -44.84 36.63
CA THR A 411 -10.00 -44.58 37.48
C THR A 411 -10.55 -43.17 37.34
N GLU A 412 -9.76 -42.23 36.79
CA GLU A 412 -10.16 -40.83 36.58
C GLU A 412 -10.94 -40.63 35.27
N THR A 413 -10.91 -41.61 34.36
CA THR A 413 -11.64 -41.56 33.09
C THR A 413 -13.15 -41.53 33.31
N LYS A 414 -13.77 -40.48 32.77
CA LYS A 414 -15.23 -40.32 32.76
C LYS A 414 -15.84 -41.15 31.64
N LEU A 415 -16.80 -42.00 31.99
CA LEU A 415 -17.62 -42.74 31.03
C LEU A 415 -18.99 -42.06 30.97
N ILE A 416 -19.39 -41.65 29.76
CA ILE A 416 -20.69 -41.04 29.49
C ILE A 416 -21.43 -41.96 28.52
N CYS A 417 -22.55 -42.54 28.98
CA CYS A 417 -23.37 -43.43 28.17
C CYS A 417 -24.60 -42.70 27.63
N ILE A 418 -24.63 -42.46 26.33
CA ILE A 418 -25.76 -41.82 25.65
C ILE A 418 -26.55 -42.91 24.92
N GLY A 419 -27.87 -43.02 25.14
CA GLY A 419 -28.74 -43.96 24.40
C GLY A 419 -29.58 -44.93 25.23
N ASN A 420 -29.45 -44.95 26.56
CA ASN A 420 -30.32 -45.77 27.41
C ASN A 420 -31.68 -45.14 27.73
N SER A 421 -31.97 -43.92 27.25
CA SER A 421 -33.15 -43.11 27.61
C SER A 421 -33.38 -42.85 29.12
N ILE A 422 -32.51 -43.32 30.01
CA ILE A 422 -32.71 -43.28 31.47
C ILE A 422 -31.76 -42.26 32.14
N ASP A 423 -30.47 -42.21 31.76
CA ASP A 423 -29.52 -41.25 32.29
C ASP A 423 -29.14 -40.23 31.21
N LYS A 424 -29.68 -39.01 31.34
CA LYS A 424 -29.27 -37.84 30.57
C LYS A 424 -28.35 -37.00 31.45
N GLU A 425 -27.05 -37.27 31.45
CA GLU A 425 -26.09 -36.28 31.93
C GLU A 425 -25.61 -35.45 30.75
N SER A 426 -25.88 -34.14 30.83
CA SER A 426 -25.31 -33.15 29.92
C SER A 426 -23.79 -33.08 30.14
N ILE A 427 -23.02 -33.09 29.05
CA ILE A 427 -21.57 -32.85 29.07
C ILE A 427 -21.26 -31.42 29.54
N LEU A 428 -22.23 -30.51 29.39
CA LEU A 428 -22.16 -29.12 29.80
C LEU A 428 -22.91 -28.91 31.12
N GLN A 429 -22.45 -27.93 31.92
CA GLN A 429 -23.08 -27.53 33.18
C GLN A 429 -24.61 -27.45 33.07
N LYS A 430 -25.32 -27.66 34.18
CA LYS A 430 -26.76 -27.37 34.24
C LYS A 430 -26.97 -25.96 33.69
N HIS A 431 -27.81 -25.87 32.67
CA HIS A 431 -28.21 -24.62 32.04
C HIS A 431 -28.56 -23.60 33.13
N ASP A 432 -27.82 -22.49 33.14
CA ASP A 432 -27.99 -21.38 34.06
C ASP A 432 -28.12 -20.07 33.27
N ILE A 433 -28.43 -18.99 33.99
CA ILE A 433 -28.70 -17.67 33.41
C ILE A 433 -27.50 -17.13 32.60
N LEU A 434 -26.28 -17.60 32.92
CA LEU A 434 -25.06 -17.18 32.24
C LEU A 434 -24.94 -17.81 30.84
N LEU A 435 -25.47 -19.02 30.68
CA LEU A 435 -25.58 -19.69 29.37
C LEU A 435 -26.65 -19.05 28.48
N ASP A 436 -27.71 -18.46 29.04
CA ASP A 436 -28.72 -17.71 28.29
C ASP A 436 -28.14 -16.44 27.66
N GLU A 437 -27.28 -15.72 28.38
CA GLU A 437 -26.58 -14.55 27.84
C GLU A 437 -25.70 -14.95 26.66
N ILE A 438 -24.90 -16.02 26.80
CA ILE A 438 -24.03 -16.50 25.71
C ILE A 438 -24.83 -17.01 24.51
N LEU A 439 -25.97 -17.69 24.74
CA LEU A 439 -26.86 -18.14 23.67
C LEU A 439 -27.48 -16.97 22.91
N ASN A 440 -27.95 -15.96 23.63
CA ASN A 440 -28.52 -14.75 23.03
C ASN A 440 -27.47 -13.95 22.26
N ASP A 441 -26.27 -13.79 22.82
CA ASP A 441 -25.13 -13.15 22.12
C ASP A 441 -24.79 -13.92 20.83
N THR A 442 -24.83 -15.26 20.88
CA THR A 442 -24.57 -16.11 19.70
C THR A 442 -25.68 -15.94 18.65
N TYR A 443 -26.95 -15.86 19.06
CA TYR A 443 -28.07 -15.58 18.16
C TYR A 443 -27.99 -14.19 17.54
N GLU A 444 -27.63 -13.15 18.31
CA GLU A 444 -27.42 -11.81 17.76
C GLU A 444 -26.30 -11.80 16.72
N ILE A 445 -25.17 -12.47 16.98
CA ILE A 445 -24.07 -12.58 16.00
C ILE A 445 -24.53 -13.30 14.72
N MET A 446 -25.41 -14.30 14.83
CA MET A 446 -25.97 -15.03 13.69
C MET A 446 -26.99 -14.21 12.89
N GLU A 447 -27.70 -13.26 13.51
CA GLU A 447 -28.63 -12.36 12.80
C GLU A 447 -27.92 -11.20 12.08
N TYR A 448 -26.65 -10.91 12.42
CA TYR A 448 -25.82 -9.88 11.80
C TYR A 448 -24.81 -10.40 10.75
N LEU A 449 -24.82 -11.70 10.46
CA LEU A 449 -24.15 -12.34 9.30
C LEU A 449 -25.14 -12.56 8.17
#